data_AF-A0AAV1NLQ9-F1
#
_entry.id   AF-A0AAV1NLQ9-F1
#
_cell.length_a   1.000
_cell.length_b   1.000
_cell.length_c   1.000
_cell.angle_alpha   90.00
_cell.angle_beta   90.00
_cell.angle_gamma   90.00
#
_symmetry.space_group_name_H-M   'P 1'
#
loop_
_entity.id
_entity.type
_entity.pdbx_description
1 polymer ?
#
loop_
_entity_poly.entity_id
_entity_poly.type
_entity_poly.pdbx_seq_one_letter_code
_entity_poly.pdbx_strand_id
1 'polypeptide(L)'
;MMKIGILVPLMLLLPPVLCEWPGLRHTKYIWYSRRSTWSEAQYYCRVHHTDLVTIKDKVENIDFFHGRGWLGLYRADSTSVWKWSRGDQIANFTIWRADDPDLNENCAYKHSPKLEWCSDFCSARHSFMCYEERLVLVKEKKTWEDALVHCRALEAVEPTLPADSYQNHRYDLATILTADDLSFAQEKAQEATTDEVWTGLRYMADRWLWIGGEVQIDNYGCVNQRLCGALLKNGTDFFRMRNCRERKSFFCYKKP
;
A
#
# COMPACT_ATOMS: atom_id res chain seq x y z
N MET A 1 -0.09 -70.57 4.34
CA MET A 1 0.56 -69.32 4.81
C MET A 1 0.29 -68.23 3.78
N MET A 2 -0.66 -67.35 4.08
CA MET A 2 -1.14 -66.30 3.17
C MET A 2 -0.26 -65.06 3.36
N LYS A 3 0.46 -64.63 2.31
CA LYS A 3 1.23 -63.38 2.33
C LYS A 3 0.26 -62.22 2.05
N ILE A 4 -0.01 -61.40 3.06
CA ILE A 4 -0.77 -60.15 2.93
C ILE A 4 0.17 -59.09 2.36
N GLY A 5 -0.09 -58.66 1.13
CA GLY A 5 0.59 -57.52 0.52
C GLY A 5 0.04 -56.22 1.10
N ILE A 6 0.89 -55.43 1.74
CA ILE A 6 0.54 -54.09 2.23
C ILE A 6 0.56 -53.15 1.03
N LEU A 7 -0.62 -52.73 0.58
CA LEU A 7 -0.80 -51.60 -0.31
C LEU A 7 -0.47 -50.32 0.47
N VAL A 8 0.70 -49.72 0.22
CA VAL A 8 1.00 -48.37 0.67
C VAL A 8 0.21 -47.43 -0.26
N PRO A 9 -0.79 -46.66 0.24
CA PRO A 9 -1.45 -45.68 -0.59
C PRO A 9 -0.40 -44.62 -0.94
N LEU A 10 -0.18 -44.43 -2.23
CA LEU A 10 0.58 -43.29 -2.75
C LEU A 10 -0.23 -42.03 -2.42
N MET A 11 -0.07 -41.52 -1.19
CA MET A 11 -0.51 -40.19 -0.82
C MET A 11 0.25 -39.23 -1.73
N LEU A 12 -0.43 -38.77 -2.77
CA LEU A 12 -0.03 -37.61 -3.54
C LEU A 12 0.19 -36.48 -2.52
N LEU A 13 1.47 -36.20 -2.23
CA LEU A 13 1.89 -34.94 -1.65
C LEU A 13 1.55 -33.88 -2.69
N LEU A 14 0.29 -33.46 -2.74
CA LEU A 14 -0.03 -32.15 -3.27
C LEU A 14 0.82 -31.20 -2.41
N PRO A 15 1.79 -30.47 -3.00
CA PRO A 15 2.49 -29.46 -2.23
C PRO A 15 1.40 -28.61 -1.59
N PRO A 16 1.52 -28.26 -0.29
CA PRO A 16 0.57 -27.32 0.30
C PRO A 16 0.51 -26.18 -0.70
N VAL A 17 -0.69 -25.92 -1.23
CA VAL A 17 -0.94 -24.67 -1.93
C VAL A 17 -0.69 -23.66 -0.84
N LEU A 18 0.56 -23.21 -0.74
CA LEU A 18 0.92 -21.99 -0.07
C LEU A 18 0.04 -21.02 -0.82
N CYS A 19 -1.05 -20.64 -0.17
CA CYS A 19 -1.72 -19.41 -0.50
C CYS A 19 -0.59 -18.38 -0.32
N GLU A 20 0.14 -18.08 -1.40
CA GLU A 20 1.14 -17.03 -1.39
C GLU A 20 0.32 -15.78 -1.19
N TRP A 21 0.17 -15.39 0.08
CA TRP A 21 -0.45 -14.12 0.42
C TRP A 21 0.42 -13.08 -0.27
N PRO A 22 -0.14 -12.30 -1.19
CA PRO A 22 0.67 -11.40 -1.98
C PRO A 22 1.26 -10.33 -1.04
N GLY A 23 2.59 -10.28 -0.99
CA GLY A 23 3.36 -9.49 -0.02
C GLY A 23 3.07 -7.98 -0.08
N LEU A 24 3.51 -7.26 0.96
CA LEU A 24 3.30 -5.82 1.13
C LEU A 24 3.98 -4.98 0.04
N ARG A 25 5.07 -5.49 -0.56
CA ARG A 25 5.78 -4.87 -1.68
C ARG A 25 4.99 -4.92 -3.00
N HIS A 26 3.90 -5.69 -3.06
CA HIS A 26 3.09 -5.82 -4.27
C HIS A 26 2.38 -4.51 -4.62
N THR A 27 2.75 -3.96 -5.77
CA THR A 27 2.12 -2.81 -6.39
C THR A 27 1.20 -3.28 -7.50
N LYS A 28 -0.03 -2.75 -7.55
CA LYS A 28 -0.97 -3.04 -8.63
C LYS A 28 -1.21 -1.78 -9.47
N TYR A 29 -1.10 -1.93 -10.79
CA TYR A 29 -1.43 -0.91 -11.77
C TYR A 29 -2.77 -1.23 -12.42
N ILE A 30 -3.67 -0.25 -12.49
CA ILE A 30 -5.04 -0.45 -12.96
C ILE A 30 -5.35 0.60 -14.02
N TRP A 31 -5.63 0.17 -15.24
CA TRP A 31 -5.97 1.05 -16.36
C TRP A 31 -7.47 1.25 -16.50
N TYR A 32 -7.86 2.50 -16.68
CA TYR A 32 -9.23 2.91 -16.96
C TYR A 32 -9.33 3.53 -18.34
N SER A 33 -10.16 2.94 -19.20
CA SER A 33 -10.36 3.40 -20.58
C SER A 33 -11.16 4.70 -20.69
N ARG A 34 -11.94 5.04 -19.65
CA ARG A 34 -12.72 6.28 -19.57
C ARG A 34 -11.80 7.49 -19.71
N ARG A 35 -12.19 8.45 -20.56
CA ARG A 35 -11.44 9.69 -20.73
C ARG A 35 -11.87 10.74 -19.69
N SER A 36 -10.91 11.27 -18.96
CA SER A 36 -11.09 12.24 -17.88
C SER A 36 -10.04 13.35 -17.97
N THR A 37 -10.32 14.52 -17.40
CA THR A 37 -9.25 15.50 -17.13
C THR A 37 -8.26 14.93 -16.13
N TRP A 38 -7.07 15.52 -16.03
CA TRP A 38 -6.06 15.03 -15.09
C TRP A 38 -6.57 15.05 -13.64
N SER A 39 -7.25 16.12 -13.24
CA SER A 39 -7.83 16.26 -11.90
C SER A 39 -8.97 15.27 -11.63
N GLU A 40 -9.85 15.05 -12.61
CA GLU A 40 -10.91 14.03 -12.53
C GLU A 40 -10.32 12.62 -12.36
N ALA A 41 -9.28 12.31 -13.12
CA ALA A 41 -8.59 11.02 -13.06
C ALA A 41 -7.87 10.81 -11.71
N GLN A 42 -7.15 11.83 -11.23
CA GLN A 42 -6.50 11.82 -9.92
C GLN A 42 -7.51 11.59 -8.80
N TYR A 43 -8.60 12.35 -8.81
CA TYR A 43 -9.67 12.19 -7.84
C TYR A 43 -10.22 10.76 -7.85
N TYR A 44 -10.53 10.22 -9.03
CA TYR A 44 -11.01 8.85 -9.17
C TYR A 44 -10.01 7.83 -8.59
N CYS A 45 -8.72 7.94 -8.92
CA CYS A 45 -7.71 7.03 -8.38
C CYS A 45 -7.57 7.14 -6.86
N ARG A 46 -7.70 8.32 -6.25
CA ARG A 46 -7.65 8.49 -4.79
C ARG A 46 -8.89 7.97 -4.07
N VAL A 47 -10.04 7.95 -4.75
CA VAL A 47 -11.29 7.38 -4.20
C VAL A 47 -11.27 5.85 -4.24
N HIS A 48 -10.75 5.25 -5.32
CA HIS A 48 -10.86 3.79 -5.55
C HIS A 48 -9.57 3.00 -5.30
N HIS A 49 -8.42 3.68 -5.34
CA HIS A 49 -7.06 3.14 -5.24
C HIS A 49 -6.18 4.06 -4.39
N THR A 50 -4.89 4.22 -4.70
CA THR A 50 -4.00 5.10 -3.95
C THR A 50 -3.84 6.46 -4.62
N ASP A 51 -3.38 6.52 -5.87
CA ASP A 51 -3.27 7.76 -6.66
C ASP A 51 -3.11 7.41 -8.15
N LEU A 52 -2.94 8.40 -9.03
CA LEU A 52 -2.39 8.17 -10.37
C LEU A 52 -0.99 7.56 -10.29
N VAL A 53 -0.58 6.87 -11.36
CA VAL A 53 0.69 6.16 -11.41
C VAL A 53 1.90 7.07 -11.24
N THR A 54 2.78 6.68 -10.32
CA THR A 54 4.15 7.16 -10.18
C THR A 54 5.10 6.14 -10.80
N ILE A 55 6.09 6.60 -11.57
CA ILE A 55 7.12 5.76 -12.18
C ILE A 55 8.48 6.29 -11.75
N LYS A 56 9.22 5.50 -10.97
CA LYS A 56 10.45 5.95 -10.30
C LYS A 56 11.71 5.70 -11.11
N ASP A 57 11.67 4.73 -12.02
CA ASP A 57 12.83 4.35 -12.82
C ASP A 57 12.43 3.69 -14.14
N LYS A 58 13.46 3.33 -14.92
CA LYS A 58 13.29 2.70 -16.22
C LYS A 58 12.70 1.29 -16.12
N VAL A 59 12.95 0.56 -15.03
CA VAL A 59 12.42 -0.80 -14.82
C VAL A 59 10.92 -0.73 -14.61
N GLU A 60 10.45 0.13 -13.69
CA GLU A 60 9.02 0.37 -13.49
C GLU A 60 8.33 0.83 -14.78
N ASN A 61 8.99 1.69 -15.58
CA ASN A 61 8.43 2.14 -16.86
C ASN A 61 8.28 1.02 -17.91
N ILE A 62 9.20 0.04 -17.90
CA ILE A 62 9.18 -1.14 -18.76
C ILE A 62 8.13 -2.14 -18.28
N ASP A 63 8.04 -2.40 -16.98
CA ASP A 63 6.96 -3.24 -16.41
C ASP A 63 5.57 -2.65 -16.74
N PHE A 64 5.54 -1.33 -16.91
CA PHE A 64 4.38 -0.56 -17.32
C PHE A 64 4.27 -0.34 -18.85
N PHE A 65 4.95 -1.13 -19.69
CA PHE A 65 5.06 -0.88 -21.14
C PHE A 65 3.70 -0.68 -21.84
N HIS A 66 2.71 -1.52 -21.52
CA HIS A 66 1.38 -1.46 -22.10
C HIS A 66 0.47 -0.36 -21.52
N GLY A 67 0.93 0.35 -20.50
CA GLY A 67 0.19 1.45 -19.90
C GLY A 67 0.00 2.64 -20.83
N ARG A 68 -1.21 3.22 -20.84
CA ARG A 68 -1.54 4.46 -21.55
C ARG A 68 -2.48 5.35 -20.74
N GLY A 69 -2.34 6.65 -20.93
CA GLY A 69 -3.17 7.66 -20.28
C GLY A 69 -2.40 8.51 -19.29
N TRP A 70 -3.13 9.29 -18.49
CA TRP A 70 -2.58 10.17 -17.47
C TRP A 70 -1.68 9.42 -16.49
N LEU A 71 -0.52 10.02 -16.22
CA LEU A 71 0.37 9.70 -15.12
C LEU A 71 0.11 10.67 -13.97
N GLY A 72 0.60 10.35 -12.78
CA GLY A 72 0.55 11.27 -11.63
C GLY A 72 1.52 12.45 -11.74
N LEU A 73 2.28 12.55 -12.83
CA LEU A 73 3.29 13.58 -13.04
C LEU A 73 2.63 14.89 -13.47
N TYR A 74 2.86 15.95 -12.71
CA TYR A 74 2.30 17.28 -12.96
C TYR A 74 3.24 18.39 -12.49
N ARG A 75 3.00 19.62 -12.92
CA ARG A 75 3.59 20.84 -12.36
C ARG A 75 2.52 21.91 -12.21
N ALA A 76 2.73 22.89 -11.34
CA ALA A 76 1.73 23.95 -11.12
C ALA A 76 1.66 24.93 -12.31
N ASP A 77 2.81 25.27 -12.88
CA ASP A 77 2.96 26.15 -14.04
C ASP A 77 4.27 25.86 -14.79
N SER A 78 4.52 26.60 -15.86
CA SER A 78 5.69 26.44 -16.74
C SER A 78 7.05 26.63 -16.05
N THR A 79 7.08 27.31 -14.91
CA THR A 79 8.29 27.60 -14.13
C THR A 79 8.50 26.61 -12.97
N SER A 80 7.48 25.83 -12.66
CA SER A 80 7.48 24.88 -11.57
C SER A 80 8.17 23.56 -11.95
N VAL A 81 8.81 22.95 -10.95
CA VAL A 81 9.37 21.59 -11.11
C VAL A 81 8.26 20.55 -11.24
N TRP A 82 8.52 19.49 -12.00
CA TRP A 82 7.62 18.35 -12.10
C TRP A 82 7.62 17.55 -10.79
N LYS A 83 6.42 17.20 -10.33
CA LYS A 83 6.18 16.43 -9.12
C LYS A 83 5.20 15.30 -9.39
N TRP A 84 5.28 14.28 -8.55
CA TRP A 84 4.28 13.22 -8.50
C TRP A 84 3.12 13.63 -7.59
N SER A 85 1.89 13.47 -8.07
CA SER A 85 0.65 13.68 -7.30
C SER A 85 0.66 12.91 -5.99
N ARG A 86 1.26 11.72 -6.02
CA ARG A 86 1.50 10.88 -4.86
C ARG A 86 2.64 11.45 -4.02
N GLY A 87 2.30 11.96 -2.85
CA GLY A 87 3.26 12.40 -1.83
C GLY A 87 4.01 13.71 -2.16
N ASP A 88 3.63 14.39 -3.24
CA ASP A 88 4.23 15.65 -3.72
C ASP A 88 5.76 15.58 -3.89
N GLN A 89 6.28 14.41 -4.26
CA GLN A 89 7.71 14.18 -4.44
C GLN A 89 8.17 14.77 -5.77
N ILE A 90 9.30 15.49 -5.76
CA ILE A 90 9.94 15.99 -6.99
C ILE A 90 10.34 14.80 -7.85
N ALA A 91 10.03 14.86 -9.15
CA ALA A 91 10.39 13.80 -10.08
C ALA A 91 11.91 13.77 -10.28
N ASN A 92 12.53 12.65 -9.92
CA ASN A 92 13.96 12.37 -10.10
C ASN A 92 14.25 11.53 -11.37
N PHE A 93 13.21 10.99 -12.00
CA PHE A 93 13.26 10.23 -13.24
C PHE A 93 12.16 10.72 -14.17
N THR A 94 12.55 11.03 -15.40
CA THR A 94 11.62 11.36 -16.49
C THR A 94 12.16 10.83 -17.80
N ILE A 95 11.26 10.36 -18.68
CA ILE A 95 11.62 9.88 -20.01
C ILE A 95 10.73 10.56 -21.05
N TRP A 96 10.88 11.87 -21.19
CA TRP A 96 10.09 12.66 -22.14
C TRP A 96 10.37 12.24 -23.58
N ARG A 97 9.34 12.32 -24.42
CA ARG A 97 9.47 12.27 -25.88
C ARG A 97 10.24 13.51 -26.34
N ALA A 98 10.84 13.43 -27.53
CA ALA A 98 11.35 14.62 -28.20
C ALA A 98 10.28 15.73 -28.26
N ASP A 99 10.71 16.95 -27.97
CA ASP A 99 9.91 18.18 -27.90
C ASP A 99 8.93 18.27 -26.71
N ASP A 100 8.99 17.32 -25.77
CA ASP A 100 8.26 17.35 -24.50
C ASP A 100 9.21 17.62 -23.31
N PRO A 101 8.73 18.26 -22.22
CA PRO A 101 7.41 18.85 -22.09
C PRO A 101 7.29 20.21 -22.80
N ASP A 102 6.14 20.49 -23.42
CA ASP A 102 5.80 21.83 -23.92
C ASP A 102 5.71 22.84 -22.75
N LEU A 103 6.01 24.11 -22.99
CA LEU A 103 6.02 25.15 -21.96
C LEU A 103 4.64 25.35 -21.31
N ASN A 104 3.53 25.20 -22.05
CA ASN A 104 2.17 25.50 -21.57
C ASN A 104 1.40 24.26 -21.09
N GLU A 105 2.04 23.09 -21.16
CA GLU A 105 1.44 21.81 -20.79
C GLU A 105 1.98 21.34 -19.44
N ASN A 106 1.09 21.05 -18.50
CA ASN A 106 1.44 20.92 -17.08
C ASN A 106 1.11 19.55 -16.49
N CYS A 107 0.60 18.62 -17.31
CA CYS A 107 0.24 17.27 -16.89
C CYS A 107 0.85 16.26 -17.87
N ALA A 108 1.42 15.18 -17.36
CA ALA A 108 2.07 14.17 -18.18
C ALA A 108 1.17 12.96 -18.42
N TYR A 109 1.31 12.38 -19.60
CA TYR A 109 0.63 11.15 -19.96
C TYR A 109 1.55 10.26 -20.80
N LYS A 110 1.13 9.02 -20.94
CA LYS A 110 1.86 8.01 -21.71
C LYS A 110 1.01 7.53 -22.88
N HIS A 111 1.61 7.47 -24.07
CA HIS A 111 1.06 6.73 -25.20
C HIS A 111 1.57 5.29 -25.18
N SER A 112 0.67 4.32 -25.37
CA SER A 112 1.08 2.93 -25.59
C SER A 112 1.09 2.61 -27.08
N PRO A 113 2.04 1.80 -27.59
CA PRO A 113 3.17 1.19 -26.90
C PRO A 113 4.44 2.05 -27.08
N LYS A 114 4.65 3.06 -26.22
CA LYS A 114 5.91 3.80 -26.17
C LYS A 114 6.45 3.79 -24.75
N LEU A 115 7.76 3.93 -24.59
CA LEU A 115 8.37 4.12 -23.28
C LEU A 115 8.34 5.59 -22.86
N GLU A 116 8.32 6.51 -23.83
CA GLU A 116 8.41 7.94 -23.61
C GLU A 116 7.08 8.55 -23.15
N TRP A 117 7.17 9.63 -22.39
CA TRP A 117 6.05 10.39 -21.86
C TRP A 117 5.86 11.68 -22.65
N CYS A 118 4.62 12.15 -22.74
CA CYS A 118 4.25 13.42 -23.35
C CYS A 118 3.65 14.33 -22.27
N SER A 119 3.72 15.65 -22.47
CA SER A 119 2.88 16.60 -21.74
C SER A 119 1.60 16.90 -22.51
N ASP A 120 0.57 17.37 -21.82
CA ASP A 120 -0.63 17.97 -22.41
C ASP A 120 -1.24 18.98 -21.41
N PHE A 121 -2.20 19.77 -21.86
CA PHE A 121 -3.04 20.58 -20.99
C PHE A 121 -3.78 19.67 -20.00
N CYS A 122 -3.76 20.00 -18.71
CA CYS A 122 -4.44 19.22 -17.68
C CYS A 122 -5.97 19.09 -17.90
N SER A 123 -6.55 19.98 -18.70
CA SER A 123 -7.95 19.95 -19.15
C SER A 123 -8.22 19.00 -20.32
N ALA A 124 -7.18 18.52 -21.00
CA ALA A 124 -7.33 17.49 -22.02
C ALA A 124 -7.94 16.22 -21.41
N ARG A 125 -8.55 15.38 -22.25
CA ARG A 125 -9.24 14.18 -21.79
C ARG A 125 -8.52 12.93 -22.28
N HIS A 126 -7.77 12.29 -21.38
CA HIS A 126 -7.09 11.03 -21.61
C HIS A 126 -7.70 9.91 -20.77
N SER A 127 -7.48 8.67 -21.19
CA SER A 127 -7.57 7.53 -20.27
C SER A 127 -6.60 7.72 -19.11
N PHE A 128 -6.66 6.90 -18.07
CA PHE A 128 -5.77 7.08 -16.92
C PHE A 128 -5.43 5.77 -16.24
N MET A 129 -4.38 5.81 -15.44
CA MET A 129 -3.88 4.64 -14.74
C MET A 129 -3.73 4.96 -13.26
N CYS A 130 -4.31 4.10 -12.45
CA CYS A 130 -4.21 4.18 -11.01
C CYS A 130 -3.14 3.23 -10.50
N TYR A 131 -2.50 3.67 -9.43
CA TYR A 131 -1.55 2.95 -8.62
C TYR A 131 -2.24 2.54 -7.32
N GLU A 132 -2.10 1.26 -6.96
CA GLU A 132 -2.63 0.72 -5.72
C GLU A 132 -1.51 0.04 -4.92
N GLU A 133 -1.21 0.60 -3.76
CA GLU A 133 -0.30 -0.01 -2.80
C GLU A 133 -1.03 -0.83 -1.77
N ARG A 134 -0.40 -1.94 -1.37
CA ARG A 134 -0.82 -2.66 -0.18
C ARG A 134 -0.43 -1.95 1.10
N LEU A 135 0.77 -1.40 1.23
CA LEU A 135 1.24 -0.78 2.48
C LEU A 135 1.27 0.75 2.38
N VAL A 136 0.50 1.43 3.24
CA VAL A 136 0.40 2.89 3.31
C VAL A 136 0.96 3.40 4.63
N LEU A 137 1.93 4.31 4.57
CA LEU A 137 2.43 5.02 5.76
C LEU A 137 1.55 6.23 6.04
N VAL A 138 0.96 6.29 7.23
CA VAL A 138 0.28 7.48 7.74
C VAL A 138 1.22 8.24 8.67
N LYS A 139 1.58 9.46 8.26
CA LYS A 139 2.58 10.31 8.94
C LYS A 139 2.04 10.98 10.21
N GLU A 140 0.72 10.99 10.42
CA GLU A 140 0.06 11.51 11.62
C GLU A 140 0.44 10.73 12.89
N LYS A 141 0.53 11.42 14.03
CA LYS A 141 0.81 10.78 15.33
C LYS A 141 -0.50 10.39 16.02
N LYS A 142 -0.79 9.09 16.12
CA LYS A 142 -2.00 8.56 16.78
C LYS A 142 -1.65 7.46 17.79
N THR A 143 -2.54 7.26 18.77
CA THR A 143 -2.47 6.07 19.63
C THR A 143 -2.68 4.82 18.78
N TRP A 144 -2.33 3.65 19.31
CA TRP A 144 -2.52 2.41 18.55
C TRP A 144 -3.99 2.17 18.20
N GLU A 145 -4.91 2.38 19.16
CA GLU A 145 -6.35 2.25 18.92
C GLU A 145 -6.88 3.30 17.92
N ASP A 146 -6.44 4.56 18.00
CA ASP A 146 -6.84 5.59 17.04
C ASP A 146 -6.30 5.30 15.63
N ALA A 147 -5.10 4.74 15.54
CA ALA A 147 -4.47 4.32 14.28
C ALA A 147 -5.24 3.17 13.63
N LEU A 148 -5.67 2.18 14.42
CA LEU A 148 -6.54 1.10 13.96
C LEU A 148 -7.85 1.62 13.38
N VAL A 149 -8.52 2.51 14.10
CA VAL A 149 -9.77 3.13 13.65
C VAL A 149 -9.53 3.93 12.36
N HIS A 150 -8.43 4.68 12.28
CA HIS A 150 -8.08 5.43 11.08
C HIS A 150 -7.88 4.52 9.86
N CYS A 151 -7.09 3.44 9.98
CA CYS A 151 -6.87 2.52 8.87
C CYS A 151 -8.19 1.93 8.37
N ARG A 152 -9.07 1.50 9.29
CA ARG A 152 -10.37 0.90 8.92
C ARG A 152 -11.33 1.88 8.26
N ALA A 153 -11.14 3.19 8.45
CA ALA A 153 -11.94 4.25 7.84
C ALA A 153 -11.45 4.69 6.45
N LEU A 154 -10.26 4.29 5.98
CA LEU A 154 -9.65 4.77 4.73
C LEU A 154 -10.50 4.50 3.47
N GLU A 155 -11.42 3.54 3.52
CA GLU A 155 -12.36 3.25 2.44
C GLU A 155 -13.80 3.00 2.96
N ALA A 156 -14.19 3.61 4.08
CA ALA A 156 -15.61 3.58 4.45
C ALA A 156 -16.39 4.40 3.41
N VAL A 157 -16.99 3.70 2.43
CA VAL A 157 -17.64 4.31 1.26
C VAL A 157 -18.87 5.15 1.63
N GLU A 158 -19.46 4.99 2.82
CA GLU A 158 -20.60 5.81 3.23
C GLU A 158 -20.60 6.12 4.74
N PRO A 159 -20.75 7.40 5.15
CA PRO A 159 -20.91 7.81 6.54
C PRO A 159 -22.21 7.30 7.21
N THR A 160 -23.12 6.70 6.45
CA THR A 160 -24.49 6.34 6.86
C THR A 160 -24.68 4.88 7.23
N LEU A 161 -23.66 4.01 7.03
CA LEU A 161 -23.79 2.60 7.36
C LEU A 161 -23.47 2.33 8.84
N PRO A 162 -24.23 1.43 9.50
CA PRO A 162 -24.08 1.14 10.92
C PRO A 162 -22.71 0.55 11.29
N ALA A 163 -22.34 0.73 12.56
CA ALA A 163 -21.06 0.35 13.15
C ALA A 163 -20.80 -1.18 13.19
N ASP A 164 -21.71 -2.02 12.71
CA ASP A 164 -21.47 -3.45 12.49
C ASP A 164 -20.64 -3.75 11.22
N SER A 165 -20.46 -2.75 10.35
CA SER A 165 -19.61 -2.80 9.15
C SER A 165 -18.09 -2.93 9.42
N TYR A 166 -17.63 -2.80 10.67
CA TYR A 166 -16.22 -2.98 11.07
C TYR A 166 -15.63 -4.38 10.78
N GLN A 167 -16.39 -5.32 10.24
CA GLN A 167 -15.87 -6.61 9.76
C GLN A 167 -15.40 -6.58 8.29
N ASN A 168 -15.89 -5.63 7.47
CA ASN A 168 -15.60 -5.57 6.04
C ASN A 168 -14.81 -4.31 5.62
N HIS A 169 -13.95 -3.80 6.51
CA HIS A 169 -12.98 -2.75 6.15
C HIS A 169 -12.01 -3.29 5.10
N ARG A 170 -11.62 -2.49 4.10
CA ARG A 170 -10.61 -2.89 3.10
C ARG A 170 -9.17 -2.70 3.61
N TYR A 171 -8.98 -1.82 4.59
CA TYR A 171 -7.69 -1.50 5.21
C TYR A 171 -7.67 -1.83 6.70
N ASP A 172 -6.55 -2.33 7.22
CA ASP A 172 -6.30 -2.51 8.66
C ASP A 172 -4.87 -2.04 9.00
N LEU A 173 -4.44 -2.07 10.24
CA LEU A 173 -3.02 -1.90 10.62
C LEU A 173 -2.17 -3.02 10.02
N ALA A 174 -1.00 -2.66 9.50
CA ALA A 174 -0.15 -3.56 8.73
C ALA A 174 0.27 -4.81 9.49
N THR A 175 0.08 -5.96 8.85
CA THR A 175 0.63 -7.25 9.29
C THR A 175 1.87 -7.56 8.46
N ILE A 176 3.00 -7.78 9.14
CA ILE A 176 4.31 -8.01 8.52
C ILE A 176 4.68 -9.47 8.73
N LEU A 177 4.63 -10.28 7.68
CA LEU A 177 4.73 -11.74 7.78
C LEU A 177 6.07 -12.29 7.31
N THR A 178 6.66 -11.66 6.30
CA THR A 178 7.89 -12.14 5.66
C THR A 178 9.07 -11.20 5.89
N ALA A 179 10.29 -11.68 5.64
CA ALA A 179 11.48 -10.85 5.68
C ALA A 179 11.45 -9.72 4.61
N ASP A 180 10.83 -9.97 3.45
CA ASP A 180 10.65 -8.94 2.42
C ASP A 180 9.65 -7.86 2.87
N ASP A 181 8.52 -8.26 3.46
CA ASP A 181 7.55 -7.33 4.05
C ASP A 181 8.20 -6.44 5.11
N LEU A 182 9.07 -7.03 5.93
CA LEU A 182 9.80 -6.34 6.98
C LEU A 182 10.79 -5.33 6.39
N SER A 183 11.62 -5.75 5.42
CA SER A 183 12.55 -4.86 4.73
C SER A 183 11.81 -3.69 4.09
N PHE A 184 10.70 -3.98 3.39
CA PHE A 184 9.90 -2.96 2.73
C PHE A 184 9.23 -2.00 3.72
N ALA A 185 8.72 -2.52 4.84
CA ALA A 185 8.14 -1.69 5.89
C ALA A 185 9.20 -0.77 6.54
N GLN A 186 10.43 -1.24 6.73
CA GLN A 186 11.53 -0.41 7.23
C GLN A 186 11.94 0.67 6.23
N GLU A 187 12.06 0.34 4.95
CA GLU A 187 12.31 1.30 3.86
C GLU A 187 11.26 2.42 3.90
N LYS A 188 9.96 2.05 3.95
CA LYS A 188 8.87 3.03 4.06
C LYS A 188 8.90 3.81 5.37
N ALA A 189 9.28 3.19 6.48
CA ALA A 189 9.26 3.81 7.80
C ALA A 189 10.19 5.02 7.86
N GLN A 190 11.23 5.10 7.01
CA GLN A 190 12.14 6.25 6.94
C GLN A 190 11.41 7.58 6.70
N GLU A 191 10.27 7.55 5.99
CA GLU A 191 9.46 8.73 5.72
C GLU A 191 8.53 9.16 6.89
N ALA A 192 8.50 8.39 7.98
CA ALA A 192 7.62 8.63 9.11
C ALA A 192 8.07 9.83 9.97
N THR A 193 7.14 10.45 10.70
CA THR A 193 7.47 11.59 11.59
C THR A 193 7.95 11.17 12.97
N THR A 194 7.88 9.87 13.29
CA THR A 194 8.32 9.29 14.57
C THR A 194 9.36 8.20 14.33
N ASP A 195 10.29 7.98 15.27
CA ASP A 195 11.38 6.98 15.11
C ASP A 195 10.90 5.53 15.11
N GLU A 196 9.67 5.34 15.57
CA GLU A 196 8.96 4.07 15.64
C GLU A 196 7.60 4.25 14.97
N VAL A 197 7.13 3.24 14.26
CA VAL A 197 5.89 3.25 13.49
C VAL A 197 4.98 2.12 13.98
N TRP A 198 3.72 2.40 14.30
CA TRP A 198 2.80 1.34 14.72
C TRP A 198 2.53 0.34 13.60
N THR A 199 2.44 -0.93 13.99
CA THR A 199 1.99 -2.03 13.15
C THR A 199 0.77 -2.70 13.80
N GLY A 200 0.21 -3.71 13.14
CA GLY A 200 -0.91 -4.48 13.66
C GLY A 200 -0.58 -5.44 14.81
N LEU A 201 0.66 -5.43 15.29
CA LEU A 201 1.13 -6.32 16.35
C LEU A 201 0.65 -5.84 17.71
N ARG A 202 -0.07 -6.69 18.44
CA ARG A 202 -0.63 -6.38 19.76
C ARG A 202 -0.44 -7.53 20.73
N TYR A 203 -0.16 -7.19 21.99
CA TYR A 203 -0.09 -8.18 23.06
C TYR A 203 -1.47 -8.38 23.68
N MET A 204 -2.00 -9.59 23.61
CA MET A 204 -3.31 -9.98 24.16
C MET A 204 -3.28 -11.44 24.58
N ALA A 205 -3.90 -11.76 25.73
CA ALA A 205 -3.97 -13.13 26.27
C ALA A 205 -2.59 -13.81 26.34
N ASP A 206 -1.62 -13.10 26.93
CA ASP A 206 -0.24 -13.54 27.13
C ASP A 206 0.57 -13.89 25.86
N ARG A 207 0.09 -13.47 24.68
CA ARG A 207 0.77 -13.69 23.40
C ARG A 207 0.70 -12.49 22.48
N TRP A 208 1.58 -12.47 21.49
CA TRP A 208 1.58 -11.47 20.42
C TRP A 208 0.72 -11.94 19.26
N LEU A 209 -0.16 -11.05 18.78
CA LEU A 209 -1.09 -11.32 17.71
C LEU A 209 -1.07 -10.19 16.68
N TRP A 210 -1.20 -10.57 15.42
CA TRP A 210 -1.50 -9.66 14.33
C TRP A 210 -3.01 -9.57 14.15
N ILE A 211 -3.55 -8.36 14.04
CA ILE A 211 -4.98 -8.14 13.75
C ILE A 211 -5.44 -8.59 12.35
N GLY A 212 -4.53 -8.99 11.46
CA GLY A 212 -4.82 -9.56 10.13
C GLY A 212 -5.14 -11.07 10.07
N GLY A 213 -5.09 -11.81 11.19
CA GLY A 213 -5.32 -13.27 11.32
C GLY A 213 -4.12 -13.98 11.98
N GLU A 214 -4.24 -15.02 12.83
CA GLU A 214 -5.33 -15.92 13.24
C GLU A 214 -5.34 -16.15 14.78
N VAL A 215 -6.45 -16.74 15.24
CA VAL A 215 -6.75 -17.35 16.57
C VAL A 215 -7.55 -16.46 17.55
N GLN A 216 -8.86 -16.71 17.60
CA GLN A 216 -9.68 -16.66 18.83
C GLN A 216 -9.28 -17.82 19.76
N ILE A 217 -9.22 -17.59 21.08
CA ILE A 217 -9.65 -18.51 22.17
C ILE A 217 -9.32 -17.88 23.53
N ASP A 218 -10.14 -18.27 24.51
CA ASP A 218 -10.59 -17.60 25.73
C ASP A 218 -9.60 -17.27 26.86
N ASN A 219 -9.98 -16.18 27.54
CA ASN A 219 -9.94 -15.91 28.97
C ASN A 219 -8.70 -16.35 29.77
N TYR A 220 -7.69 -15.47 29.81
CA TYR A 220 -6.78 -15.31 30.95
C TYR A 220 -6.49 -13.82 31.20
N GLY A 221 -6.16 -13.51 32.45
CA GLY A 221 -6.26 -12.20 33.08
C GLY A 221 -5.60 -11.04 32.31
N CYS A 222 -6.30 -9.91 32.26
CA CYS A 222 -5.76 -8.67 31.71
C CYS A 222 -4.51 -8.23 32.48
N VAL A 223 -3.34 -8.35 31.86
CA VAL A 223 -2.20 -7.52 32.23
C VAL A 223 -2.62 -6.06 31.97
N ASN A 224 -2.66 -5.25 33.03
CA ASN A 224 -3.12 -3.85 32.98
C ASN A 224 -2.24 -2.92 32.12
N GLN A 225 -1.17 -3.45 31.50
CA GLN A 225 -0.35 -2.74 30.54
C GLN A 225 -0.72 -3.19 29.12
N ARG A 226 -1.44 -2.33 28.40
CA ARG A 226 -1.70 -2.52 26.96
C ARG A 226 -0.39 -2.30 26.21
N LEU A 227 0.22 -3.39 25.75
CA LEU A 227 1.45 -3.38 24.97
C LEU A 227 1.14 -3.57 23.49
N CYS A 228 1.77 -2.73 22.67
CA CYS A 228 1.64 -2.73 21.23
C CYS A 228 3.03 -2.77 20.59
N GLY A 229 3.12 -3.41 19.44
CA GLY A 229 4.36 -3.53 18.67
C GLY A 229 4.55 -2.33 17.75
N ALA A 230 5.69 -1.66 17.88
CA ALA A 230 6.10 -0.61 16.96
C ALA A 230 7.34 -1.07 16.20
N LEU A 231 7.33 -0.88 14.87
CA LEU A 231 8.50 -1.10 14.02
C LEU A 231 9.48 0.05 14.19
N LEU A 232 10.74 -0.25 14.42
CA LEU A 232 11.82 0.74 14.40
C LEU A 232 12.20 1.09 12.96
N LYS A 233 12.45 2.38 12.71
CA LYS A 233 13.06 2.82 11.45
C LYS A 233 14.44 2.20 11.25
N ASN A 234 15.27 2.22 12.31
CA ASN A 234 16.68 1.89 12.26
C ASN A 234 17.05 0.87 13.33
N GLY A 235 17.95 -0.05 13.00
CA GLY A 235 18.50 -1.05 13.92
C GLY A 235 18.17 -2.49 13.53
N THR A 236 18.80 -3.42 14.24
CA THR A 236 18.61 -4.88 14.09
C THR A 236 17.45 -5.42 14.93
N ASP A 237 17.04 -4.69 15.97
CA ASP A 237 15.84 -5.00 16.75
C ASP A 237 14.63 -4.38 16.06
N PHE A 238 13.94 -5.16 15.24
CA PHE A 238 12.91 -4.63 14.35
C PHE A 238 11.68 -4.09 15.08
N PHE A 239 11.23 -4.78 16.13
CA PHE A 239 10.02 -4.42 16.86
C PHE A 239 10.33 -4.05 18.30
N ARG A 240 9.70 -2.98 18.78
CA ARG A 240 9.72 -2.58 20.18
C ARG A 240 8.35 -2.65 20.81
N MET A 241 8.35 -3.12 22.05
CA MET A 241 7.20 -3.11 22.92
C MET A 241 7.02 -1.68 23.45
N ARG A 242 5.82 -1.14 23.25
CA ARG A 242 5.47 0.22 23.62
C ARG A 242 4.10 0.25 24.25
N ASN A 243 3.88 1.28 25.07
CA ASN A 243 2.55 1.52 25.62
C ASN A 243 1.63 1.96 24.48
N CYS A 244 0.50 1.27 24.27
CA CYS A 244 -0.43 1.55 23.17
C CYS A 244 -0.95 3.01 23.18
N ARG A 245 -0.88 3.72 24.32
CA ARG A 245 -1.25 5.14 24.46
C ARG A 245 -0.20 6.11 23.90
N GLU A 246 1.00 5.65 23.58
CA GLU A 246 1.99 6.47 22.88
C GLU A 246 1.49 6.85 21.48
N ARG A 247 1.89 8.03 21.00
CA ARG A 247 1.44 8.53 19.70
C ARG A 247 2.55 8.40 18.67
N LYS A 248 2.30 7.64 17.61
CA LYS A 248 3.28 7.36 16.55
C LYS A 248 2.64 7.46 15.16
N SER A 249 3.45 7.67 14.13
CA SER A 249 3.08 7.32 12.76
C SER A 249 2.74 5.83 12.70
N PHE A 250 1.98 5.41 11.69
CA PHE A 250 1.48 4.04 11.63
C PHE A 250 1.31 3.54 10.21
N PHE A 251 1.39 2.23 10.03
CA PHE A 251 1.15 1.59 8.75
C PHE A 251 -0.27 1.03 8.66
N CYS A 252 -0.99 1.43 7.62
CA CYS A 252 -2.19 0.74 7.18
C CYS A 252 -1.82 -0.22 6.05
N TYR A 253 -2.47 -1.37 5.97
CA TYR A 253 -2.38 -2.25 4.81
C TYR A 253 -3.74 -2.60 4.24
N LYS A 254 -3.79 -2.74 2.92
CA LYS A 254 -4.93 -3.23 2.17
C LYS A 254 -5.01 -4.75 2.31
N LYS A 255 -6.11 -5.26 2.87
CA LYS A 255 -6.34 -6.70 3.00
C LYS A 255 -6.40 -7.37 1.60
N PRO A 256 -5.95 -8.63 1.46
CA PRO A 256 -6.03 -9.38 0.22
C PRO A 256 -7.43 -9.45 -0.39
#